data_AF-A0A3A8JHY1-F1
#
_entry.id   AF-A0A3A8JHY1-F1
#
_cell.length_a   1.000
_cell.length_b   1.000
_cell.length_c   1.000
_cell.angle_alpha   90.00
_cell.angle_beta   90.00
_cell.angle_gamma   90.00
#
_symmetry.space_group_name_H-M   'P 1'
#
loop_
_entity.id
_entity.type
_entity.pdbx_description
1 polymer ?
#
loop_
_entity_poly.entity_id
_entity_poly.type
_entity_poly.pdbx_seq_one_letter_code
_entity_poly.pdbx_strand_id
1 'polypeptide(L)'
;MEETKSLYMMTLGCPKNRVDSEVMLGTLRTRGYSLVQEPSEAQVIVVNTCAFIGPAKQESVDSILEMAELKKTGSCKTLVVTGCLSQRYGQELSQEMPEVDHFLGTSAYAQIGDLLAAEASPRQVIPDPDYIHNAETPRINSMPKYTAYLKISEGCDNACAFCIIPTLRGGQRSRTVQDIVAEANKLADSGVQELNLVAQDLTAYGHDLPGKPKLHELLKELVKVDVKWIRLHYAYPRVFPDELIDVIASEPKIANYLDMPVQHASDKLLLSMKRGRNSKFLKELLTKLRERVPNLVMRTSLIVGLPGETEEDFELLKEFVKDQRFQRLGVFQYSDEEGTSAFDLPNKVPAKTIERRWREVMAIQKRINREQNKKLVGQKLTVLVEGPSEESEHLLVGRHEGQAPEIDGQVYINDGLAYPGEFVTVEVTEAHDYDLIARVVERPDPKQRAHTPREAPPAPVPLKAMVRPPEPRPE
;
A
#
# COMPACT_ATOMS: atom_id res chain seq x y z
N MET A 1 10.37 -37.16 13.47
CA MET A 1 10.49 -35.71 13.21
C MET A 1 9.58 -35.44 12.04
N GLU A 2 8.50 -34.67 12.22
CA GLU A 2 7.74 -34.19 11.07
C GLU A 2 8.68 -33.35 10.21
N GLU A 3 8.76 -33.69 8.92
CA GLU A 3 9.62 -33.01 7.96
C GLU A 3 9.12 -31.56 7.82
N THR A 4 9.95 -30.59 8.21
CA THR A 4 9.64 -29.17 8.08
C THR A 4 9.45 -28.84 6.60
N LYS A 5 8.25 -28.37 6.22
CA LYS A 5 7.94 -28.06 4.81
C LYS A 5 8.49 -26.67 4.46
N SER A 6 9.37 -26.58 3.47
CA SER A 6 9.89 -25.29 2.99
C SER A 6 8.82 -24.54 2.19
N LEU A 7 8.67 -23.25 2.48
CA LEU A 7 7.65 -22.35 1.93
C LEU A 7 8.33 -21.15 1.27
N TYR A 8 7.88 -20.76 0.09
CA TYR A 8 8.19 -19.46 -0.50
C TYR A 8 6.88 -18.70 -0.76
N MET A 9 6.90 -17.40 -0.52
CA MET A 9 5.73 -16.52 -0.64
C MET A 9 6.09 -15.33 -1.51
N MET A 10 5.49 -15.28 -2.70
CA MET A 10 5.56 -14.15 -3.61
C MET A 10 4.31 -13.30 -3.43
N THR A 11 4.48 -12.02 -3.12
CA THR A 11 3.38 -11.07 -2.98
C THR A 11 3.48 -10.01 -4.07
N LEU A 12 2.39 -9.87 -4.82
CA LEU A 12 2.24 -8.85 -5.86
C LEU A 12 1.15 -7.85 -5.49
N GLY A 13 1.20 -6.69 -6.13
CA GLY A 13 0.14 -5.68 -6.04
C GLY A 13 0.37 -4.64 -4.94
N CYS A 14 -0.46 -4.66 -3.89
CA CYS A 14 -0.61 -3.51 -3.01
C CYS A 14 -0.38 -3.84 -1.52
N PRO A 15 -0.18 -2.82 -0.66
CA PRO A 15 0.00 -3.00 0.79
C PRO A 15 -1.08 -3.85 1.47
N LYS A 16 -2.33 -3.76 1.03
CA LYS A 16 -3.43 -4.59 1.56
C LYS A 16 -3.20 -6.08 1.28
N ASN A 17 -2.72 -6.39 0.08
CA ASN A 17 -2.41 -7.76 -0.34
C ASN A 17 -1.21 -8.31 0.43
N ARG A 18 -0.22 -7.45 0.74
CA ARG A 18 0.89 -7.81 1.62
C ARG A 18 0.42 -8.24 3.00
N VAL A 19 -0.52 -7.51 3.61
CA VAL A 19 -1.09 -7.91 4.91
C VAL A 19 -1.77 -9.28 4.82
N ASP A 20 -2.44 -9.62 3.71
CA ASP A 20 -3.02 -10.96 3.50
C ASP A 20 -1.93 -12.05 3.44
N SER A 21 -0.83 -11.77 2.73
CA SER A 21 0.33 -12.67 2.70
C SER A 21 0.95 -12.88 4.07
N GLU A 22 1.04 -11.83 4.89
CA GLU A 22 1.56 -11.91 6.25
C GLU A 22 0.69 -12.75 7.18
N VAL A 23 -0.63 -12.74 6.98
CA VAL A 23 -1.59 -13.63 7.67
C VAL A 23 -1.41 -15.08 7.20
N MET A 24 -1.27 -15.31 5.89
CA MET A 24 -0.98 -16.65 5.36
C MET A 24 0.33 -17.20 5.92
N LEU A 25 1.39 -16.40 5.93
CA LEU A 25 2.69 -16.76 6.49
C LEU A 25 2.58 -17.10 7.98
N GLY A 26 1.90 -16.26 8.77
CA GLY A 26 1.68 -16.51 10.18
C GLY A 26 0.96 -17.84 10.39
N THR A 27 -0.13 -18.06 9.66
CA THR A 27 -0.93 -19.28 9.73
C THR A 27 -0.10 -20.52 9.36
N LEU A 28 0.64 -20.49 8.25
CA LEU A 28 1.47 -21.60 7.80
C LEU A 28 2.63 -21.87 8.76
N ARG A 29 3.24 -20.84 9.35
CA ARG A 29 4.28 -21.03 10.37
C ARG A 29 3.77 -21.78 11.60
N THR A 30 2.53 -21.52 12.04
CA THR A 30 1.92 -22.29 13.15
C THR A 30 1.71 -23.77 12.81
N ARG A 31 1.74 -24.14 11.52
CA ARG A 31 1.62 -25.51 11.01
C ARG A 31 2.95 -26.14 10.60
N GLY A 32 4.08 -25.57 11.04
CA GLY A 32 5.42 -26.14 10.82
C GLY A 32 6.04 -25.84 9.46
N TYR A 33 5.49 -24.91 8.68
CA TYR A 33 6.14 -24.42 7.46
C TYR A 33 7.26 -23.45 7.80
N SER A 34 8.38 -23.52 7.07
CA SER A 34 9.52 -22.62 7.23
C SER A 34 9.78 -21.84 5.94
N LEU A 35 9.91 -20.51 6.08
CA LEU A 35 10.14 -19.63 4.94
C LEU A 35 11.57 -19.77 4.41
N VAL A 36 11.72 -19.95 3.10
CA VAL A 36 13.00 -19.90 2.38
C VAL A 36 13.08 -18.62 1.54
N GLN A 37 14.30 -18.20 1.20
CA GLN A 37 14.53 -17.00 0.37
C GLN A 37 14.46 -17.30 -1.12
N GLU A 38 14.95 -18.47 -1.52
CA GLU A 38 14.98 -18.88 -2.93
C GLU A 38 13.75 -19.73 -3.26
N PRO A 39 12.98 -19.37 -4.31
CA PRO A 39 11.78 -20.11 -4.67
C PRO A 39 12.08 -21.56 -5.11
N SER A 40 13.27 -21.82 -5.65
CA SER A 40 13.71 -23.16 -6.09
C SER A 40 13.89 -24.16 -4.93
N GLU A 41 14.11 -23.68 -3.71
CA GLU A 41 14.26 -24.48 -2.49
C GLU A 41 12.92 -24.80 -1.81
N ALA A 42 11.84 -24.16 -2.24
CA ALA A 42 10.54 -24.30 -1.60
C ALA A 42 9.79 -25.55 -2.07
N GLN A 43 9.23 -26.30 -1.14
CA GLN A 43 8.29 -27.39 -1.41
C GLN A 43 6.88 -26.86 -1.67
N VAL A 44 6.52 -25.74 -1.05
CA VAL A 44 5.26 -25.03 -1.29
C VAL A 44 5.57 -23.61 -1.72
N ILE A 45 5.02 -23.21 -2.86
CA ILE A 45 5.08 -21.84 -3.36
C ILE A 45 3.68 -21.24 -3.30
N VAL A 46 3.56 -20.05 -2.71
CA VAL A 46 2.32 -19.27 -2.70
C VAL A 46 2.54 -17.97 -3.46
N VAL A 47 1.71 -17.72 -4.47
CA VAL A 47 1.71 -16.48 -5.25
C VAL A 47 0.44 -15.70 -4.96
N ASN A 48 0.56 -14.60 -4.22
CA ASN A 48 -0.54 -13.69 -3.93
C ASN A 48 -0.62 -12.56 -4.97
N THR A 49 -1.63 -12.63 -5.82
CA THR A 49 -1.74 -11.92 -7.10
C THR A 49 -2.58 -10.64 -7.03
N CYS A 50 -2.36 -9.77 -8.02
CA CYS A 50 -3.14 -8.56 -8.24
C CYS A 50 -3.99 -8.66 -9.52
N ALA A 51 -5.13 -7.98 -9.55
CA ALA A 51 -5.97 -7.90 -10.75
C ALA A 51 -6.58 -6.51 -10.98
N PHE A 52 -5.95 -5.48 -10.41
CA PHE A 52 -6.52 -4.15 -10.37
C PHE A 52 -6.50 -3.45 -11.73
N ILE A 53 -5.40 -3.58 -12.48
CA ILE A 53 -5.21 -2.97 -13.80
C ILE A 53 -4.51 -3.96 -14.74
N GLY A 54 -4.65 -3.75 -16.06
CA GLY A 54 -4.03 -4.55 -17.12
C GLY A 54 -2.59 -4.99 -16.83
N PRO A 55 -1.63 -4.06 -16.63
CA PRO A 55 -0.24 -4.41 -16.35
C PRO A 55 -0.05 -5.31 -15.12
N ALA A 56 -0.81 -5.08 -14.04
CA ALA A 56 -0.74 -5.89 -12.83
C ALA A 56 -1.33 -7.31 -13.02
N LYS A 57 -2.31 -7.46 -13.91
CA LYS A 57 -2.83 -8.77 -14.32
C LYS A 57 -1.76 -9.54 -15.09
N GLN A 58 -1.09 -8.89 -16.04
CA GLN A 58 -0.02 -9.50 -16.83
C GLN A 58 1.15 -9.94 -15.93
N GLU A 59 1.65 -9.04 -15.07
CA GLU A 59 2.70 -9.35 -14.10
C GLU A 59 2.33 -10.56 -13.22
N SER A 60 1.06 -10.64 -12.79
CA SER A 60 0.58 -11.77 -11.99
C SER A 60 0.57 -13.07 -12.78
N VAL A 61 0.12 -13.07 -14.04
CA VAL A 61 0.14 -14.25 -14.92
C VAL A 61 1.57 -14.71 -15.18
N ASP A 62 2.46 -13.80 -15.56
CA ASP A 62 3.86 -14.12 -15.86
C ASP A 62 4.57 -14.72 -14.63
N SER A 63 4.31 -14.16 -13.44
CA SER A 63 4.87 -14.66 -12.18
C SER A 63 4.34 -16.06 -11.82
N ILE A 64 3.07 -16.35 -12.08
CA ILE A 64 2.51 -17.71 -11.86
C ILE A 64 3.24 -18.71 -12.75
N LEU A 65 3.40 -18.39 -14.03
CA LEU A 65 4.08 -19.26 -15.00
C LEU A 65 5.56 -19.47 -14.64
N GLU A 66 6.26 -18.43 -14.19
CA GLU A 66 7.63 -18.53 -13.69
C GLU A 66 7.72 -19.50 -12.49
N MET A 67 6.83 -19.38 -11.51
CA MET A 67 6.80 -20.27 -10.35
C MET A 67 6.37 -21.70 -10.72
N ALA A 68 5.54 -21.86 -11.75
CA ALA A 68 5.12 -23.17 -12.25
C ALA A 68 6.29 -23.99 -12.83
N GLU A 69 7.25 -23.35 -13.49
CA GLU A 69 8.44 -24.04 -14.00
C GLU A 69 9.28 -24.68 -12.89
N LEU A 70 9.21 -24.16 -11.65
CA LEU A 70 9.89 -24.73 -10.50
C LEU A 70 9.28 -26.06 -10.03
N LYS A 71 8.09 -26.44 -10.51
CA LYS A 71 7.57 -27.81 -10.31
C LYS A 71 8.31 -28.85 -11.15
N LYS A 72 8.97 -28.42 -12.24
CA LYS A 72 9.76 -29.29 -13.12
C LYS A 72 11.24 -29.30 -12.73
N THR A 73 11.77 -28.15 -12.34
CA THR A 73 13.21 -27.93 -12.17
C THR A 73 13.66 -27.73 -10.72
N GLY A 74 12.74 -27.38 -9.82
CA GLY A 74 13.02 -27.08 -8.42
C GLY A 74 12.44 -28.11 -7.45
N SER A 75 12.32 -27.71 -6.18
CA SER A 75 11.77 -28.55 -5.10
C SER A 75 10.25 -28.46 -4.96
N CYS A 76 9.60 -27.64 -5.79
CA CYS A 76 8.18 -27.29 -5.65
C CYS A 76 7.28 -28.51 -5.89
N LYS A 77 6.52 -28.88 -4.86
CA LYS A 77 5.50 -29.94 -4.90
C LYS A 77 4.09 -29.36 -4.98
N THR A 78 3.88 -28.17 -4.41
CA THR A 78 2.58 -27.50 -4.37
C THR A 78 2.71 -26.03 -4.72
N LEU A 79 1.97 -25.60 -5.74
CA LEU A 79 1.82 -24.21 -6.16
C LEU A 79 0.40 -23.74 -5.84
N VAL A 80 0.30 -22.72 -5.00
CA VAL A 80 -0.95 -22.07 -4.62
C VAL A 80 -0.98 -20.67 -5.21
N VAL A 81 -2.04 -20.34 -5.93
CA VAL A 81 -2.29 -18.98 -6.43
C VAL A 81 -3.47 -18.40 -5.66
N THR A 82 -3.31 -17.20 -5.13
CA THR A 82 -4.35 -16.51 -4.34
C THR A 82 -4.43 -15.04 -4.68
N GLY A 83 -5.39 -14.33 -4.10
CA GLY A 83 -5.53 -12.88 -4.22
C GLY A 83 -6.56 -12.45 -5.26
N CYS A 84 -6.41 -11.21 -5.73
CA CYS A 84 -7.43 -10.56 -6.56
C CYS A 84 -7.61 -11.21 -7.92
N LEU A 85 -6.56 -11.80 -8.52
CA LEU A 85 -6.64 -12.45 -9.82
C LEU A 85 -7.42 -13.76 -9.72
N SER A 86 -7.09 -14.58 -8.71
CA SER A 86 -7.83 -15.82 -8.42
C SER A 86 -9.31 -15.55 -8.10
N GLN A 87 -9.63 -14.48 -7.38
CA GLN A 87 -11.03 -14.12 -7.12
C GLN A 87 -11.79 -13.76 -8.40
N ARG A 88 -11.14 -13.09 -9.35
CA ARG A 88 -11.78 -12.60 -10.58
C ARG A 88 -11.90 -13.67 -11.65
N TYR A 89 -10.82 -14.42 -11.87
CA TYR A 89 -10.62 -15.29 -13.03
C TYR A 89 -10.29 -16.72 -12.65
N GLY A 90 -10.61 -17.14 -11.41
CA GLY A 90 -10.19 -18.45 -10.91
C GLY A 90 -10.73 -19.62 -11.73
N GLN A 91 -11.92 -19.47 -12.33
CA GLN A 91 -12.48 -20.49 -13.23
C GLN A 91 -11.64 -20.61 -14.51
N GLU A 92 -11.37 -19.52 -15.24
CA GLU A 92 -10.57 -19.56 -16.46
C GLU A 92 -9.13 -19.99 -16.17
N LEU A 93 -8.48 -19.40 -15.16
CA LEU A 93 -7.10 -19.73 -14.78
C LEU A 93 -6.94 -21.21 -14.40
N SER A 94 -7.93 -21.80 -13.73
CA SER A 94 -7.86 -23.22 -13.38
C SER A 94 -7.88 -24.17 -14.58
N GLN A 95 -8.50 -23.74 -15.69
CA GLN A 95 -8.55 -24.49 -16.95
C GLN A 95 -7.26 -24.29 -17.73
N GLU A 96 -6.73 -23.06 -17.77
CA GLU A 96 -5.57 -22.69 -18.57
C GLU A 96 -4.22 -23.04 -17.91
N MET A 97 -4.16 -23.13 -16.58
CA MET A 97 -2.93 -23.38 -15.81
C MET A 97 -3.01 -24.69 -15.01
N PRO A 98 -3.01 -25.88 -15.66
CA PRO A 98 -3.09 -27.19 -14.99
C PRO A 98 -1.99 -27.44 -13.94
N GLU A 99 -0.85 -26.75 -14.05
CA GLU A 99 0.28 -26.75 -13.12
C GLU A 99 -0.05 -26.26 -11.69
N VAL A 100 -1.05 -25.39 -11.54
CA VAL A 100 -1.44 -24.81 -10.25
C VAL A 100 -2.35 -25.78 -9.49
N ASP A 101 -1.95 -26.15 -8.28
CA ASP A 101 -2.65 -27.13 -7.45
C ASP A 101 -3.89 -26.52 -6.78
N HIS A 102 -3.79 -25.25 -6.36
CA HIS A 102 -4.90 -24.56 -5.67
C HIS A 102 -5.03 -23.09 -6.07
N PHE A 103 -6.27 -22.67 -6.31
CA PHE A 103 -6.68 -21.28 -6.47
C PHE A 103 -7.53 -20.83 -5.28
N LEU A 104 -7.11 -19.77 -4.59
CA LEU A 104 -7.80 -19.24 -3.41
C LEU A 104 -8.28 -17.81 -3.63
N GLY A 105 -9.56 -17.56 -3.38
CA GLY A 105 -10.15 -16.22 -3.38
C GLY A 105 -9.62 -15.30 -2.28
N THR A 106 -10.06 -14.04 -2.29
CA THR A 106 -9.62 -12.99 -1.34
C THR A 106 -10.18 -13.15 0.07
N SER A 107 -11.12 -14.06 0.30
CA SER A 107 -11.60 -14.43 1.64
C SER A 107 -11.09 -15.80 2.13
N ALA A 108 -10.56 -16.62 1.23
CA ALA A 108 -10.10 -17.97 1.55
C ALA A 108 -8.63 -18.04 2.02
N TYR A 109 -7.86 -16.94 1.91
CA TYR A 109 -6.43 -16.95 2.22
C TYR A 109 -6.12 -17.40 3.65
N ALA A 110 -6.97 -17.09 4.63
CA ALA A 110 -6.76 -17.53 6.02
C ALA A 110 -6.92 -19.05 6.20
N GLN A 111 -7.60 -19.73 5.27
CA GLN A 111 -7.85 -21.18 5.30
C GLN A 111 -6.73 -21.98 4.60
N ILE A 112 -5.69 -21.32 4.08
CA ILE A 112 -4.59 -21.97 3.35
C ILE A 112 -3.94 -23.10 4.16
N GLY A 113 -3.84 -22.93 5.48
CA GLY A 113 -3.29 -23.95 6.36
C GLY A 113 -4.13 -25.22 6.42
N ASP A 114 -5.47 -25.09 6.41
CA ASP A 114 -6.40 -26.23 6.39
C ASP A 114 -6.39 -26.93 5.04
N LEU A 115 -6.40 -26.13 3.97
CA LEU A 115 -6.31 -26.62 2.60
C LEU A 115 -5.05 -27.48 2.39
N LEU A 116 -3.88 -27.02 2.84
CA LEU A 116 -2.63 -27.76 2.65
C LEU A 116 -2.46 -28.97 3.59
N ALA A 117 -3.31 -29.08 4.62
CA ALA A 117 -3.27 -30.20 5.58
C ALA A 117 -4.25 -31.33 5.22
N ALA A 118 -5.30 -31.05 4.44
CA ALA A 118 -6.30 -32.05 4.09
C ALA A 118 -5.77 -33.10 3.10
N GLU A 119 -6.23 -34.35 3.25
CA GLU A 119 -5.86 -35.46 2.35
C GLU A 119 -6.35 -35.25 0.91
N ALA A 120 -7.50 -34.58 0.76
CA ALA A 120 -8.06 -34.18 -0.51
C ALA A 120 -8.57 -32.74 -0.38
N SER A 121 -7.98 -31.83 -1.16
CA SER A 121 -8.36 -30.43 -1.18
C SER A 121 -8.93 -30.03 -2.53
N PRO A 122 -9.99 -29.21 -2.57
CA PRO A 122 -10.49 -28.66 -3.81
C PRO A 122 -9.41 -27.82 -4.50
N ARG A 123 -9.39 -27.90 -5.83
CA ARG A 123 -8.50 -27.08 -6.66
C ARG A 123 -8.88 -25.60 -6.65
N GLN A 124 -10.14 -25.28 -6.37
CA GLN A 124 -10.65 -23.91 -6.30
C GLN A 124 -11.42 -23.71 -4.99
N VAL A 125 -11.06 -22.67 -4.24
CA VAL A 125 -11.81 -22.19 -3.07
C VAL A 125 -11.96 -20.68 -3.20
N ILE A 126 -13.04 -20.26 -3.84
CA ILE A 126 -13.31 -18.86 -4.16
C ILE A 126 -14.71 -18.52 -3.65
N PRO A 127 -14.88 -18.38 -2.32
CA PRO A 127 -16.16 -17.95 -1.75
C PRO A 127 -16.39 -16.46 -1.99
N ASP A 128 -17.55 -15.97 -1.55
CA ASP A 128 -17.83 -14.55 -1.53
C ASP A 128 -16.76 -13.82 -0.68
N PRO A 129 -16.31 -12.62 -1.11
CA PRO A 129 -15.24 -11.91 -0.43
C PRO A 129 -15.75 -11.18 0.81
N ASP A 130 -15.96 -11.91 1.90
CA ASP A 130 -16.62 -11.44 3.14
C ASP A 130 -15.73 -11.51 4.40
N TYR A 131 -14.46 -11.86 4.25
CA TYR A 131 -13.52 -12.04 5.36
C TYR A 131 -12.68 -10.80 5.66
N ILE A 132 -12.31 -10.64 6.93
CA ILE A 132 -11.22 -9.78 7.43
C ILE A 132 -10.62 -10.42 8.68
N HIS A 133 -9.30 -10.41 8.81
CA HIS A 133 -8.60 -10.95 9.99
C HIS A 133 -8.77 -10.07 11.23
N ASN A 134 -8.45 -10.64 12.38
CA ASN A 134 -8.43 -9.95 13.67
C ASN A 134 -7.03 -10.03 14.32
N ALA A 135 -6.84 -9.38 15.46
CA ALA A 135 -5.56 -9.32 16.16
C ALA A 135 -5.06 -10.68 16.69
N GLU A 136 -5.94 -11.67 16.82
CA GLU A 136 -5.59 -13.03 17.25
C GLU A 136 -5.22 -13.93 16.07
N THR A 137 -5.47 -13.48 14.84
CA THR A 137 -5.06 -14.21 13.64
C THR A 137 -3.53 -14.21 13.54
N PRO A 138 -2.88 -15.38 13.41
CA PRO A 138 -1.43 -15.44 13.29
C PRO A 138 -0.93 -14.60 12.11
N ARG A 139 -0.01 -13.67 12.37
CA ARG A 139 0.57 -12.77 11.37
C ARG A 139 2.07 -12.60 11.59
N ILE A 140 2.84 -12.53 10.52
CA ILE A 140 4.28 -12.20 10.54
C ILE A 140 4.50 -10.94 9.71
N ASN A 141 5.05 -9.88 10.32
CA ASN A 141 5.42 -8.69 9.56
C ASN A 141 6.49 -9.03 8.51
N SER A 142 6.21 -8.76 7.24
CA SER A 142 7.13 -9.00 6.13
C SER A 142 8.03 -7.80 5.83
N MET A 143 7.75 -6.66 6.45
CA MET A 143 8.54 -5.44 6.32
C MET A 143 9.74 -5.46 7.27
N PRO A 144 10.74 -4.57 7.06
CA PRO A 144 11.77 -4.31 8.05
C PRO A 144 11.17 -4.03 9.44
N LYS A 145 11.83 -4.49 10.51
CA LYS A 145 11.30 -4.51 11.89
C LYS A 145 10.73 -3.18 12.40
N TYR A 146 11.16 -2.05 11.86
CA TYR A 146 10.78 -0.70 12.29
C TYR A 146 9.51 -0.16 11.61
N THR A 147 8.95 -0.83 10.61
CA THR A 147 7.75 -0.38 9.89
C THR A 147 6.78 -1.53 9.64
N ALA A 148 5.49 -1.24 9.62
CA ALA A 148 4.46 -2.23 9.26
C ALA A 148 3.25 -1.56 8.61
N TYR A 149 2.56 -2.28 7.72
CA TYR A 149 1.21 -1.91 7.32
C TYR A 149 0.20 -2.40 8.36
N LEU A 150 -0.88 -1.66 8.59
CA LEU A 150 -1.95 -2.05 9.51
C LEU A 150 -3.29 -1.91 8.79
N LYS A 151 -3.91 -3.04 8.43
CA LYS A 151 -5.17 -3.05 7.69
C LYS A 151 -6.35 -2.86 8.64
N ILE A 152 -7.01 -1.71 8.56
CA ILE A 152 -8.10 -1.33 9.50
C ILE A 152 -9.49 -1.74 8.99
N SER A 153 -9.63 -1.91 7.67
CA SER A 153 -10.84 -2.40 7.02
C SER A 153 -10.51 -3.10 5.70
N GLU A 154 -11.47 -3.87 5.19
CA GLU A 154 -11.42 -4.62 3.94
C GLU A 154 -12.68 -4.31 3.13
N GLY A 155 -12.59 -4.41 1.80
CA GLY A 155 -13.72 -4.11 0.91
C GLY A 155 -14.06 -2.62 0.84
N CYS A 156 -15.04 -2.27 0.02
CA CYS A 156 -15.42 -0.87 -0.22
C CYS A 156 -16.84 -0.76 -0.77
N ASP A 157 -17.65 0.16 -0.22
CA ASP A 157 -19.02 0.41 -0.68
C ASP A 157 -19.12 1.53 -1.73
N ASN A 158 -17.99 2.12 -2.12
CA ASN A 158 -17.99 3.15 -3.16
C ASN A 158 -18.21 2.52 -4.54
N ALA A 159 -19.22 3.01 -5.26
CA ALA A 159 -19.52 2.59 -6.63
C ALA A 159 -18.69 3.36 -7.69
N CYS A 160 -17.39 3.57 -7.47
CA CYS A 160 -16.54 4.30 -8.40
C CYS A 160 -16.56 3.64 -9.78
N ALA A 161 -16.80 4.41 -10.85
CA ALA A 161 -17.18 3.81 -12.11
C ALA A 161 -16.11 2.90 -12.73
N PHE A 162 -14.84 3.20 -12.48
CA PHE A 162 -13.65 2.52 -12.99
C PHE A 162 -13.11 1.41 -12.05
N CYS A 163 -13.77 1.16 -10.92
CA CYS A 163 -13.21 0.33 -9.86
C CYS A 163 -13.94 -1.01 -9.74
N ILE A 164 -13.20 -2.12 -9.84
CA ILE A 164 -13.73 -3.50 -9.69
C ILE A 164 -13.64 -4.04 -8.25
N ILE A 165 -13.04 -3.26 -7.34
CA ILE A 165 -12.75 -3.71 -5.96
C ILE A 165 -13.98 -4.23 -5.20
N PRO A 166 -15.19 -3.64 -5.28
CA PRO A 166 -16.35 -4.19 -4.58
C PRO A 166 -16.66 -5.64 -4.98
N THR A 167 -16.39 -6.01 -6.24
CA THR A 167 -16.54 -7.40 -6.72
C THR A 167 -15.43 -8.30 -6.20
N LEU A 168 -14.19 -7.80 -6.14
CA LEU A 168 -13.02 -8.62 -5.76
C LEU A 168 -12.82 -8.76 -4.26
N ARG A 169 -13.31 -7.80 -3.47
CA ARG A 169 -13.02 -7.67 -2.03
C ARG A 169 -14.30 -7.48 -1.20
N GLY A 170 -15.47 -7.39 -1.84
CA GLY A 170 -16.76 -7.22 -1.18
C GLY A 170 -17.00 -5.79 -0.66
N GLY A 171 -18.12 -5.62 0.05
CA GLY A 171 -18.48 -4.37 0.72
C GLY A 171 -17.60 -4.05 1.92
N GLN A 172 -17.69 -2.84 2.47
CA GLN A 172 -16.86 -2.41 3.60
C GLN A 172 -17.04 -3.33 4.81
N ARG A 173 -15.91 -3.76 5.39
CA ARG A 173 -15.84 -4.48 6.66
C ARG A 173 -14.70 -3.92 7.50
N SER A 174 -15.04 -3.21 8.56
CA SER A 174 -14.09 -2.57 9.46
C SER A 174 -13.77 -3.49 10.65
N ARG A 175 -12.54 -3.42 11.14
CA ARG A 175 -12.17 -4.05 12.42
C ARG A 175 -12.54 -3.13 13.58
N THR A 176 -12.85 -3.71 14.73
CA THR A 176 -13.16 -2.91 15.93
C THR A 176 -11.94 -2.11 16.38
N VAL A 177 -12.16 -1.00 17.09
CA VAL A 177 -11.07 -0.15 17.60
C VAL A 177 -10.14 -0.96 18.51
N GLN A 178 -10.72 -1.76 19.41
CA GLN A 178 -9.99 -2.61 20.34
C GLN A 178 -9.11 -3.62 19.60
N ASP A 179 -9.64 -4.23 18.54
CA ASP A 179 -8.90 -5.20 17.74
C ASP A 179 -7.70 -4.56 17.01
N ILE A 180 -7.90 -3.41 16.38
CA ILE A 180 -6.83 -2.69 15.68
C ILE A 180 -5.75 -2.25 16.66
N VAL A 181 -6.13 -1.71 17.83
CA VAL A 181 -5.20 -1.28 18.88
C VAL A 181 -4.43 -2.48 19.45
N ALA A 182 -5.08 -3.64 19.62
CA ALA A 182 -4.40 -4.85 20.10
C ALA A 182 -3.30 -5.29 19.11
N GLU A 183 -3.58 -5.32 17.81
CA GLU A 183 -2.55 -5.63 16.81
C GLU A 183 -1.47 -4.55 16.73
N ALA A 184 -1.84 -3.27 16.80
CA ALA A 184 -0.88 -2.17 16.80
C ALA A 184 0.12 -2.28 17.96
N ASN A 185 -0.35 -2.66 19.16
CA ASN A 185 0.52 -2.92 20.31
C ASN A 185 1.44 -4.13 20.05
N LYS A 186 0.92 -5.26 19.55
CA LYS A 186 1.74 -6.43 19.18
C LYS A 186 2.85 -6.06 18.18
N LEU A 187 2.54 -5.24 17.17
CA LEU A 187 3.51 -4.72 16.20
C LEU A 187 4.53 -3.79 16.87
N ALA A 188 4.09 -2.85 17.70
CA ALA A 188 4.97 -1.94 18.43
C ALA A 188 5.95 -2.70 19.34
N ASP A 189 5.45 -3.69 20.08
CA ASP A 189 6.24 -4.58 20.95
C ASP A 189 7.32 -5.33 20.16
N SER A 190 7.04 -5.69 18.89
CA SER A 190 7.99 -6.38 18.02
C SER A 190 9.13 -5.50 17.45
N GLY A 191 9.09 -4.18 17.65
CA GLY A 191 10.09 -3.24 17.13
C GLY A 191 9.56 -2.16 16.20
N VAL A 192 8.29 -2.23 15.79
CA VAL A 192 7.72 -1.28 14.82
C VAL A 192 7.67 0.11 15.42
N GLN A 193 8.01 1.11 14.61
CA GLN A 193 7.98 2.53 14.96
C GLN A 193 7.18 3.37 13.96
N GLU A 194 6.92 2.86 12.75
CA GLU A 194 6.02 3.44 11.76
C GLU A 194 4.86 2.47 11.46
N LEU A 195 3.63 2.89 11.74
CA LEU A 195 2.41 2.18 11.34
C LEU A 195 1.81 2.87 10.11
N ASN A 196 1.63 2.12 9.02
CA ASN A 196 1.02 2.60 7.79
C ASN A 196 -0.41 2.07 7.71
N LEU A 197 -1.41 2.90 8.03
CA LEU A 197 -2.80 2.48 8.03
C LEU A 197 -3.31 2.32 6.61
N VAL A 198 -3.87 1.14 6.31
CA VAL A 198 -4.36 0.81 4.98
C VAL A 198 -5.80 0.30 5.00
N ALA A 199 -6.53 0.71 3.96
CA ALA A 199 -7.90 0.32 3.64
C ALA A 199 -8.12 0.55 2.13
N GLN A 200 -9.28 0.17 1.62
CA GLN A 200 -9.75 0.59 0.30
C GLN A 200 -10.28 2.04 0.36
N ASP A 201 -11.03 2.36 1.41
CA ASP A 201 -11.46 3.70 1.80
C ASP A 201 -11.24 3.85 3.30
N LEU A 202 -10.17 4.57 3.66
CA LEU A 202 -9.79 4.80 5.05
C LEU A 202 -10.81 5.68 5.79
N THR A 203 -11.38 6.66 5.10
CA THR A 203 -12.32 7.62 5.68
C THR A 203 -13.71 7.03 5.95
N ALA A 204 -14.03 5.90 5.32
CA ALA A 204 -15.23 5.12 5.58
C ALA A 204 -15.13 4.22 6.82
N TYR A 205 -13.98 4.18 7.52
CA TYR A 205 -13.77 3.32 8.67
C TYR A 205 -14.90 3.43 9.71
N GLY A 206 -15.35 2.25 10.16
CA GLY A 206 -16.25 2.06 11.28
C GLY A 206 -17.72 2.34 11.01
N HIS A 207 -18.11 2.82 9.82
CA HIS A 207 -19.51 3.13 9.52
C HIS A 207 -20.44 1.89 9.53
N ASP A 208 -19.86 0.72 9.29
CA ASP A 208 -20.47 -0.61 9.28
C ASP A 208 -20.49 -1.28 10.66
N LEU A 209 -19.80 -0.72 11.67
CA LEU A 209 -19.76 -1.25 13.03
C LEU A 209 -20.89 -0.71 13.93
N PRO A 210 -21.29 -1.45 14.97
CA PRO A 210 -22.12 -0.92 16.05
C PRO A 210 -21.48 0.33 16.67
N GLY A 211 -22.29 1.36 16.96
CA GLY A 211 -21.79 2.66 17.45
C GLY A 211 -21.18 3.57 16.37
N LYS A 212 -20.88 3.03 15.18
CA LYS A 212 -20.38 3.74 14.00
C LYS A 212 -19.15 4.64 14.28
N PRO A 213 -18.12 4.15 14.98
CA PRO A 213 -16.93 4.94 15.32
C PRO A 213 -16.31 5.53 14.06
N LYS A 214 -15.71 6.72 14.18
CA LYS A 214 -15.06 7.42 13.07
C LYS A 214 -13.55 7.21 13.10
N LEU A 215 -12.92 7.44 11.96
CA LEU A 215 -11.47 7.35 11.83
C LEU A 215 -10.73 8.19 12.89
N HIS A 216 -11.18 9.40 13.19
CA HIS A 216 -10.54 10.26 14.19
C HIS A 216 -10.64 9.70 15.63
N GLU A 217 -11.66 8.90 15.95
CA GLU A 217 -11.76 8.21 17.24
C GLU A 217 -10.77 7.04 17.32
N LEU A 218 -10.63 6.29 16.23
CA LEU A 218 -9.58 5.25 16.13
C LEU A 218 -8.17 5.85 16.27
N LEU A 219 -7.90 6.98 15.58
CA LEU A 219 -6.59 7.63 15.65
C LEU A 219 -6.25 8.08 17.07
N LYS A 220 -7.22 8.61 17.83
CA LYS A 220 -7.03 8.98 19.25
C LYS A 220 -6.64 7.80 20.14
N GLU A 221 -7.08 6.59 19.80
CA GLU A 221 -6.62 5.38 20.51
C GLU A 221 -5.26 4.91 20.01
N LEU A 222 -4.99 4.96 18.70
CA LEU A 222 -3.72 4.54 18.12
C LEU A 222 -2.54 5.41 18.54
N VAL A 223 -2.72 6.72 18.74
CA VAL A 223 -1.63 7.60 19.23
C VAL A 223 -1.13 7.21 20.63
N LYS A 224 -1.90 6.40 21.39
CA LYS A 224 -1.47 5.86 22.69
C LYS A 224 -0.46 4.72 22.56
N VAL A 225 -0.39 4.06 21.40
CA VAL A 225 0.56 2.96 21.12
C VAL A 225 1.99 3.50 21.04
N ASP A 226 2.98 2.71 21.49
CA ASP A 226 4.41 3.06 21.52
C ASP A 226 5.07 3.01 20.12
N VAL A 227 4.63 3.90 19.23
CA VAL A 227 5.19 4.12 17.89
C VAL A 227 5.49 5.60 17.68
N LYS A 228 6.36 5.90 16.72
CA LYS A 228 6.75 7.27 16.38
C LYS A 228 5.84 7.89 15.32
N TRP A 229 5.46 7.12 14.30
CA TRP A 229 4.64 7.58 13.18
C TRP A 229 3.45 6.66 12.92
N ILE A 230 2.31 7.28 12.62
CA ILE A 230 1.09 6.67 12.10
C ILE A 230 0.74 7.42 10.81
N ARG A 231 0.76 6.71 9.68
CA ARG A 231 0.58 7.28 8.34
C ARG A 231 -0.76 6.87 7.75
N LEU A 232 -1.45 7.82 7.12
CA LEU A 232 -2.79 7.61 6.57
C LEU A 232 -2.75 7.42 5.06
N HIS A 233 -3.18 6.25 4.58
CA HIS A 233 -3.30 5.94 3.14
C HIS A 233 -4.73 5.81 2.68
N TYR A 234 -5.00 6.06 1.39
CA TYR A 234 -6.30 5.78 0.76
C TYR A 234 -7.48 6.53 1.40
N ALA A 235 -7.30 7.79 1.77
CA ALA A 235 -8.40 8.65 2.19
C ALA A 235 -9.30 8.98 0.99
N TYR A 236 -10.62 9.03 1.21
CA TYR A 236 -11.59 9.32 0.16
C TYR A 236 -12.16 10.75 0.31
N PRO A 237 -12.04 11.62 -0.70
CA PRO A 237 -12.44 13.03 -0.64
C PRO A 237 -13.97 13.22 -0.78
N ARG A 238 -14.78 12.59 0.08
CA ARG A 238 -16.26 12.72 0.07
C ARG A 238 -16.81 13.30 1.36
N VAL A 239 -16.36 12.77 2.50
CA VAL A 239 -16.69 13.24 3.84
C VAL A 239 -15.39 13.29 4.62
N PHE A 240 -14.99 14.48 5.02
CA PHE A 240 -13.77 14.69 5.80
C PHE A 240 -14.13 15.61 6.97
N PRO A 241 -14.45 15.04 8.15
CA PRO A 241 -14.91 15.83 9.29
C PRO A 241 -13.77 16.68 9.88
N ASP A 242 -14.13 17.78 10.52
CA ASP A 242 -13.17 18.73 11.08
C ASP A 242 -12.34 18.10 12.20
N GLU A 243 -12.96 17.23 12.99
CA GLU A 243 -12.33 16.47 14.05
C GLU A 243 -11.21 15.55 13.53
N LEU A 244 -11.31 15.08 12.29
CA LEU A 244 -10.23 14.31 11.66
C LEU A 244 -9.06 15.22 11.27
N ILE A 245 -9.35 16.42 10.75
CA ILE A 245 -8.31 17.42 10.45
C ILE A 245 -7.60 17.84 11.75
N ASP A 246 -8.36 18.05 12.82
CA ASP A 246 -7.82 18.44 14.12
C ASP A 246 -6.90 17.38 14.72
N VAL A 247 -7.28 16.10 14.65
CA VAL A 247 -6.41 15.00 15.12
C VAL A 247 -5.12 14.93 14.30
N ILE A 248 -5.20 15.06 12.96
CA ILE A 248 -4.00 15.07 12.10
C ILE A 248 -3.10 16.27 12.44
N ALA A 249 -3.68 17.44 12.69
CA ALA A 249 -2.92 18.67 12.97
C ALA A 249 -2.28 18.68 14.36
N SER A 250 -2.95 18.12 15.37
CA SER A 250 -2.57 18.27 16.77
C SER A 250 -1.74 17.13 17.34
N GLU A 251 -1.82 15.93 16.77
CA GLU A 251 -1.15 14.73 17.30
C GLU A 251 0.21 14.49 16.62
N PRO A 252 1.36 14.65 17.32
CA PRO A 252 2.68 14.55 16.71
C PRO A 252 3.05 13.16 16.19
N LYS A 253 2.33 12.12 16.62
CA LYS A 253 2.51 10.75 16.12
C LYS A 253 1.79 10.52 14.79
N ILE A 254 0.81 11.35 14.43
CA ILE A 254 0.21 11.28 13.10
C ILE A 254 1.15 12.00 12.14
N ALA A 255 1.72 11.25 11.19
CA ALA A 255 2.61 11.84 10.19
C ALA A 255 1.86 12.93 9.41
N ASN A 256 2.52 14.05 9.11
CA ASN A 256 1.99 15.12 8.26
C ASN A 256 1.94 14.69 6.79
N TYR A 257 1.22 13.61 6.52
CA TYR A 257 1.10 12.96 5.24
C TYR A 257 -0.33 12.44 5.06
N LEU A 258 -0.95 12.79 3.93
CA LEU A 258 -2.27 12.31 3.58
C LEU A 258 -2.31 11.91 2.11
N ASP A 259 -2.54 10.62 1.86
CA ASP A 259 -2.82 10.10 0.52
C ASP A 259 -4.33 10.10 0.26
N MET A 260 -4.77 11.01 -0.63
CA MET A 260 -6.17 11.23 -0.96
C MET A 260 -6.37 11.30 -2.48
N PRO A 261 -6.63 10.17 -3.15
CA PRO A 261 -6.90 10.13 -4.59
C PRO A 261 -8.15 10.94 -4.97
N VAL A 262 -7.97 12.01 -5.75
CA VAL A 262 -9.09 12.83 -6.26
C VAL A 262 -9.59 12.35 -7.63
N GLN A 263 -8.76 11.61 -8.35
CA GLN A 263 -9.01 10.96 -9.65
C GLN A 263 -9.16 11.91 -10.83
N HIS A 264 -9.88 13.02 -10.70
CA HIS A 264 -9.98 14.04 -11.75
C HIS A 264 -10.33 15.42 -11.16
N ALA A 265 -10.39 16.45 -12.01
CA ALA A 265 -10.77 17.82 -11.61
C ALA A 265 -11.94 18.41 -12.43
N SER A 266 -12.38 17.73 -13.49
CA SER A 266 -13.55 18.13 -14.28
C SER A 266 -14.83 17.61 -13.61
N ASP A 267 -15.80 18.49 -13.37
CA ASP A 267 -17.10 18.12 -12.77
C ASP A 267 -17.84 17.07 -13.60
N LYS A 268 -17.76 17.17 -14.93
CA LYS A 268 -18.33 16.18 -15.85
C LYS A 268 -17.73 14.79 -15.61
N LEU A 269 -16.40 14.72 -15.50
CA LEU A 269 -15.73 13.43 -15.29
C LEU A 269 -15.86 12.94 -13.86
N LEU A 270 -15.81 13.80 -12.85
CA LEU A 270 -16.05 13.43 -11.45
C LEU A 270 -17.44 12.81 -11.27
N LEU A 271 -18.45 13.33 -11.97
CA LEU A 271 -19.78 12.75 -12.03
C LEU A 271 -19.77 11.38 -12.74
N SER A 272 -19.16 11.27 -13.91
CA SER A 272 -19.02 10.01 -14.67
C SER A 272 -18.28 8.93 -13.86
N MET A 273 -17.23 9.32 -13.13
CA MET A 273 -16.47 8.48 -12.20
C MET A 273 -17.24 8.10 -10.93
N LYS A 274 -18.44 8.67 -10.71
CA LYS A 274 -19.26 8.47 -9.51
C LYS A 274 -18.57 8.87 -8.20
N ARG A 275 -17.83 10.00 -8.21
CA ARG A 275 -17.10 10.51 -7.03
C ARG A 275 -17.99 11.19 -5.99
N GLY A 276 -19.21 11.59 -6.37
CA GLY A 276 -20.20 12.18 -5.48
C GLY A 276 -19.89 13.62 -4.99
N ARG A 277 -18.79 14.22 -5.45
CA ARG A 277 -18.37 15.60 -5.17
C ARG A 277 -17.81 16.25 -6.43
N ASN A 278 -17.83 17.58 -6.48
CA ASN A 278 -17.36 18.39 -7.60
C ASN A 278 -16.00 19.04 -7.28
N SER A 279 -15.40 19.67 -8.29
CA SER A 279 -14.12 20.37 -8.22
C SER A 279 -14.09 21.48 -7.17
N LYS A 280 -15.20 22.21 -6.99
CA LYS A 280 -15.32 23.26 -5.96
C LYS A 280 -15.11 22.68 -4.56
N PHE A 281 -15.85 21.62 -4.22
CA PHE A 281 -15.69 20.94 -2.93
C PHE A 281 -14.26 20.43 -2.72
N LEU A 282 -13.66 19.83 -3.75
CA LEU A 282 -12.29 19.34 -3.68
C LEU A 282 -11.30 20.48 -3.39
N LYS A 283 -11.41 21.61 -4.09
CA LYS A 283 -10.56 22.78 -3.86
C LYS A 283 -10.72 23.32 -2.44
N GLU A 284 -11.97 23.46 -1.96
CA GLU A 284 -12.26 23.92 -0.60
C GLU A 284 -11.68 22.98 0.47
N LEU A 285 -11.83 21.67 0.29
CA LEU A 285 -11.26 20.66 1.21
C LEU A 285 -9.73 20.72 1.22
N LEU A 286 -9.09 20.79 0.05
CA LEU A 286 -7.63 20.85 -0.07
C LEU A 286 -7.06 22.14 0.53
N THR A 287 -7.72 23.28 0.33
CA THR A 287 -7.35 24.55 0.97
C THR A 287 -7.45 24.42 2.49
N LYS A 288 -8.59 23.93 2.99
CA LYS A 288 -8.82 23.74 4.44
C LYS A 288 -7.77 22.84 5.09
N LEU A 289 -7.39 21.74 4.42
CA LEU A 289 -6.35 20.82 4.91
C LEU A 289 -4.98 21.51 5.01
N ARG A 290 -4.57 22.26 3.98
CA ARG A 290 -3.28 22.98 4.00
C ARG A 290 -3.24 24.10 5.03
N GLU A 291 -4.36 24.78 5.27
CA GLU A 291 -4.44 25.86 6.25
C GLU A 291 -4.39 25.35 7.70
N ARG A 292 -4.99 24.18 7.97
CA ARG A 292 -5.12 23.64 9.32
C ARG A 292 -4.03 22.65 9.73
N VAL A 293 -3.38 21.99 8.78
CA VAL A 293 -2.31 21.02 9.04
C VAL A 293 -0.99 21.58 8.49
N PRO A 294 -0.14 22.18 9.35
CA PRO A 294 1.14 22.71 8.93
C PRO A 294 2.03 21.65 8.28
N ASN A 295 2.75 22.02 7.22
CA ASN A 295 3.67 21.13 6.51
C ASN A 295 3.06 19.83 5.95
N LEU A 296 1.74 19.76 5.80
CA LEU A 296 1.07 18.58 5.25
C LEU A 296 1.58 18.24 3.84
N VAL A 297 2.15 17.05 3.71
CA VAL A 297 2.46 16.43 2.43
C VAL A 297 1.19 15.75 1.91
N MET A 298 0.61 16.33 0.86
CA MET A 298 -0.53 15.72 0.21
C MET A 298 -0.08 14.90 -0.99
N ARG A 299 -0.45 13.63 -0.95
CA ARG A 299 -0.38 12.71 -2.07
C ARG A 299 -1.74 12.58 -2.71
N THR A 300 -1.78 12.57 -4.03
CA THR A 300 -3.00 12.23 -4.76
C THR A 300 -2.72 11.30 -5.93
N SER A 301 -3.80 10.83 -6.55
CA SER A 301 -3.74 10.08 -7.79
C SER A 301 -4.83 10.58 -8.74
N LEU A 302 -4.48 10.62 -10.02
CA LEU A 302 -5.34 11.05 -11.12
C LEU A 302 -5.46 9.92 -12.15
N ILE A 303 -6.57 9.91 -12.89
CA ILE A 303 -6.78 9.02 -14.04
C ILE A 303 -7.01 9.91 -15.25
N VAL A 304 -6.21 9.71 -16.30
CA VAL A 304 -6.43 10.32 -17.62
C VAL A 304 -7.01 9.30 -18.58
N GLY A 305 -7.80 9.75 -19.56
CA GLY A 305 -8.34 8.90 -20.62
C GLY A 305 -9.63 8.18 -20.28
N LEU A 306 -10.36 8.60 -19.23
CA LEU A 306 -11.69 8.06 -18.95
C LEU A 306 -12.60 8.26 -20.19
N PRO A 307 -13.49 7.31 -20.51
CA PRO A 307 -14.45 7.48 -21.61
C PRO A 307 -15.23 8.81 -21.50
N GLY A 308 -15.20 9.58 -22.59
CA GLY A 308 -15.81 10.92 -22.67
C GLY A 308 -14.93 12.11 -22.23
N GLU A 309 -13.66 11.90 -21.86
CA GLU A 309 -12.70 12.98 -21.55
C GLU A 309 -12.34 13.81 -22.79
N THR A 310 -12.73 15.08 -22.81
CA THR A 310 -12.44 16.02 -23.90
C THR A 310 -11.16 16.81 -23.63
N GLU A 311 -10.74 17.63 -24.60
CA GLU A 311 -9.54 18.47 -24.43
C GLU A 311 -9.77 19.59 -23.38
N GLU A 312 -10.99 20.11 -23.27
CA GLU A 312 -11.34 21.08 -22.23
C GLU A 312 -11.24 20.47 -20.82
N ASP A 313 -11.71 19.22 -20.64
CA ASP A 313 -11.56 18.52 -19.36
C ASP A 313 -10.09 18.33 -18.98
N PHE A 314 -9.27 18.01 -19.98
CA PHE A 314 -7.85 17.79 -19.79
C PHE A 314 -7.10 19.09 -19.45
N GLU A 315 -7.47 20.21 -20.08
CA GLU A 315 -6.91 21.52 -19.71
C GLU A 315 -7.30 21.91 -18.27
N LEU A 316 -8.56 21.67 -17.88
CA LEU A 316 -9.00 21.86 -16.48
C LEU A 316 -8.18 21.01 -15.51
N LEU A 317 -7.83 19.77 -15.87
CA LEU A 317 -6.98 18.90 -15.06
C LEU A 317 -5.56 19.47 -14.92
N LYS A 318 -4.96 19.94 -16.02
CA LYS A 318 -3.61 20.54 -15.99
C LYS A 318 -3.58 21.79 -15.11
N GLU A 319 -4.55 22.69 -15.26
CA GLU A 319 -4.66 23.88 -14.42
C GLU A 319 -4.88 23.50 -12.95
N PHE A 320 -5.73 22.51 -12.67
CA PHE A 320 -5.91 22.02 -11.31
C PHE A 320 -4.60 21.50 -10.68
N VAL A 321 -3.78 20.76 -11.42
CA VAL A 321 -2.47 20.29 -10.91
C VAL A 321 -1.51 21.46 -10.68
N LYS A 322 -1.45 22.43 -11.61
CA LYS A 322 -0.63 23.64 -11.47
C LYS A 322 -1.03 24.49 -10.27
N ASP A 323 -2.33 24.60 -10.00
CA ASP A 323 -2.89 25.37 -8.88
C ASP A 323 -2.69 24.67 -7.55
N GLN A 324 -3.05 23.38 -7.49
CA GLN A 324 -3.03 22.63 -6.24
C GLN A 324 -1.60 22.25 -5.83
N ARG A 325 -0.68 22.05 -6.77
CA ARG A 325 0.73 21.79 -6.46
C ARG A 325 0.93 20.69 -5.42
N PHE A 326 0.35 19.52 -5.65
CA PHE A 326 0.52 18.37 -4.74
C PHE A 326 1.99 18.01 -4.59
N GLN A 327 2.40 17.67 -3.36
CA GLN A 327 3.75 17.22 -3.08
C GLN A 327 4.05 15.90 -3.79
N ARG A 328 3.07 15.00 -3.81
CA ARG A 328 3.18 13.71 -4.50
C ARG A 328 1.94 13.51 -5.37
N LEU A 329 2.12 13.09 -6.61
CA LEU A 329 1.00 12.83 -7.51
C LEU A 329 1.37 11.68 -8.45
N GLY A 330 0.54 10.65 -8.46
CA GLY A 330 0.57 9.60 -9.47
C GLY A 330 -0.50 9.84 -10.53
N VAL A 331 -0.16 9.68 -11.81
CA VAL A 331 -1.15 9.63 -12.90
C VAL A 331 -1.22 8.22 -13.43
N PHE A 332 -2.44 7.70 -13.49
CA PHE A 332 -2.76 6.41 -14.10
C PHE A 332 -3.43 6.64 -15.45
N GLN A 333 -3.06 5.82 -16.42
CA GLN A 333 -3.79 5.72 -17.67
C GLN A 333 -5.05 4.88 -17.39
N TYR A 334 -6.20 5.31 -17.91
CA TYR A 334 -7.42 4.52 -17.80
C TYR A 334 -7.22 3.13 -18.42
N SER A 335 -7.52 2.09 -17.63
CA SER A 335 -7.55 0.69 -18.06
C SER A 335 -9.01 0.27 -18.21
N ASP A 336 -9.39 -0.19 -19.39
CA ASP A 336 -10.77 -0.59 -19.66
C ASP A 336 -11.04 -1.99 -19.09
N GLU A 337 -11.59 -2.04 -17.88
CA GLU A 337 -11.75 -3.27 -17.11
C GLU A 337 -13.19 -3.81 -17.17
N GLU A 338 -13.37 -5.02 -17.70
CA GLU A 338 -14.65 -5.72 -17.76
C GLU A 338 -15.32 -5.83 -16.38
N GLY A 339 -16.64 -5.61 -16.34
CA GLY A 339 -17.41 -5.62 -15.09
C GLY A 339 -17.36 -4.31 -14.30
N THR A 340 -16.61 -3.31 -14.75
CA THR A 340 -16.70 -1.94 -14.22
C THR A 340 -17.73 -1.13 -15.01
N SER A 341 -18.46 -0.20 -14.38
CA SER A 341 -19.44 0.60 -15.12
C SER A 341 -18.83 1.58 -16.13
N ALA A 342 -17.53 1.89 -16.01
CA ALA A 342 -16.80 2.70 -16.99
C ALA A 342 -16.52 1.91 -18.28
N PHE A 343 -16.49 0.57 -18.21
CA PHE A 343 -16.33 -0.30 -19.37
C PHE A 343 -17.44 -0.10 -20.40
N ASP A 344 -18.67 0.09 -19.96
CA ASP A 344 -19.82 0.26 -20.86
C ASP A 344 -20.01 1.71 -21.34
N LEU A 345 -19.18 2.66 -20.88
CA LEU A 345 -19.30 4.06 -21.29
C LEU A 345 -18.88 4.24 -22.76
N PRO A 346 -19.66 5.00 -23.57
CA PRO A 346 -19.31 5.30 -24.95
C PRO A 346 -18.15 6.31 -25.03
N ASN A 347 -17.66 6.55 -26.24
CA ASN A 347 -16.63 7.56 -26.53
C ASN A 347 -15.30 7.29 -25.80
N LYS A 348 -14.77 6.07 -25.98
CA LYS A 348 -13.44 5.69 -25.49
C LYS A 348 -12.37 6.61 -26.07
N VAL A 349 -11.40 6.97 -25.24
CA VAL A 349 -10.26 7.81 -25.66
C VAL A 349 -9.18 6.91 -26.26
N PRO A 350 -8.61 7.24 -27.44
CA PRO A 350 -7.54 6.44 -28.04
C PRO A 350 -6.30 6.36 -27.14
N ALA A 351 -5.67 5.18 -27.05
CA ALA A 351 -4.50 4.94 -26.19
C ALA A 351 -3.37 5.97 -26.38
N LYS A 352 -3.08 6.37 -27.62
CA LYS A 352 -2.08 7.42 -27.92
C LYS A 352 -2.42 8.77 -27.27
N THR A 353 -3.70 9.12 -27.21
CA THR A 353 -4.16 10.34 -26.54
C THR A 353 -4.03 10.21 -25.04
N ILE A 354 -4.38 9.06 -24.46
CA ILE A 354 -4.21 8.78 -23.02
C ILE A 354 -2.74 8.89 -22.62
N GLU A 355 -1.85 8.29 -23.41
CA GLU A 355 -0.40 8.34 -23.20
C GLU A 355 0.15 9.76 -23.31
N ARG A 356 -0.28 10.54 -24.31
CA ARG A 356 0.08 11.97 -24.45
C ARG A 356 -0.34 12.76 -23.20
N ARG A 357 -1.60 12.60 -22.77
CA ARG A 357 -2.16 13.27 -21.58
C ARG A 357 -1.40 12.91 -20.32
N TRP A 358 -1.08 11.62 -20.14
CA TRP A 358 -0.28 11.12 -19.04
C TRP A 358 1.10 11.79 -18.99
N ARG A 359 1.83 11.83 -20.11
CA ARG A 359 3.16 12.47 -20.20
C ARG A 359 3.09 13.96 -19.85
N GLU A 360 2.10 14.68 -20.39
CA GLU A 360 1.95 16.12 -20.14
C GLU A 360 1.69 16.43 -18.66
N VAL A 361 0.81 15.68 -17.99
CA VAL A 361 0.53 15.90 -16.55
C VAL A 361 1.73 15.50 -15.69
N MET A 362 2.38 14.37 -16.02
CA MET A 362 3.60 13.94 -15.31
C MET A 362 4.73 14.97 -15.44
N ALA A 363 4.89 15.61 -16.61
CA ALA A 363 5.87 16.67 -16.81
C ALA A 363 5.59 17.91 -15.94
N ILE A 364 4.31 18.31 -15.82
CA ILE A 364 3.90 19.39 -14.90
C ILE A 364 4.23 19.01 -13.46
N GLN A 365 3.88 17.79 -13.04
CA GLN A 365 4.11 17.32 -11.68
C GLN A 365 5.61 17.23 -11.35
N LYS A 366 6.44 16.74 -12.28
CA LYS A 366 7.90 16.64 -12.11
C LYS A 366 8.50 18.00 -11.77
N ARG A 367 8.07 19.05 -12.48
CA ARG A 367 8.50 20.43 -12.19
C ARG A 367 8.03 20.90 -10.80
N ILE A 368 6.78 20.62 -10.43
CA ILE A 368 6.23 20.99 -9.12
C ILE A 368 7.01 20.30 -7.99
N ASN A 369 7.30 19.01 -8.12
CA ASN A 369 8.05 18.24 -7.12
C ASN A 369 9.48 18.80 -6.96
N ARG A 370 10.19 19.03 -8.07
CA ARG A 370 11.52 19.67 -8.04
C ARG A 370 11.50 21.03 -7.35
N GLU A 371 10.51 21.88 -7.65
CA GLU A 371 10.34 23.18 -7.01
C GLU A 371 10.06 23.06 -5.49
N GLN A 372 9.38 22.01 -5.04
CA GLN A 372 9.07 21.76 -3.64
C GLN A 372 10.25 21.13 -2.87
N ASN A 373 10.88 20.10 -3.42
CA ASN A 373 12.07 19.48 -2.84
C ASN A 373 13.20 20.50 -2.68
N LYS A 374 13.39 21.40 -3.65
CA LYS A 374 14.40 22.47 -3.55
C LYS A 374 14.18 23.39 -2.34
N LYS A 375 12.94 23.57 -1.88
CA LYS A 375 12.65 24.37 -0.66
C LYS A 375 13.12 23.68 0.61
N LEU A 376 13.30 22.36 0.59
CA LEU A 376 13.77 21.58 1.73
C LEU A 376 15.28 21.69 1.92
N VAL A 377 16.04 22.09 0.90
CA VAL A 377 17.50 22.30 1.01
C VAL A 377 17.80 23.32 2.11
N GLY A 378 18.70 22.96 3.02
CA GLY A 378 19.08 23.71 4.23
C GLY A 378 18.11 23.52 5.41
N GLN A 379 17.01 22.79 5.26
CA GLN A 379 16.11 22.48 6.36
C GLN A 379 16.56 21.24 7.12
N LYS A 380 16.19 21.19 8.40
CA LYS A 380 16.38 20.02 9.26
C LYS A 380 15.13 19.15 9.25
N LEU A 381 15.28 17.88 8.92
CA LEU A 381 14.20 16.90 8.87
C LEU A 381 14.48 15.74 9.81
N THR A 382 13.42 15.20 10.42
CA THR A 382 13.51 13.91 11.11
C THR A 382 13.34 12.79 10.09
N VAL A 383 14.29 11.86 10.05
CA VAL A 383 14.35 10.76 9.08
C VAL A 383 14.44 9.42 9.82
N LEU A 384 13.57 8.48 9.42
CA LEU A 384 13.68 7.07 9.77
C LEU A 384 14.69 6.42 8.82
N VAL A 385 15.80 5.95 9.36
CA VAL A 385 16.86 5.27 8.59
C VAL A 385 16.44 3.84 8.30
N GLU A 386 16.57 3.44 7.04
CA GLU A 386 16.13 2.13 6.55
C GLU A 386 17.29 1.17 6.31
N GLY A 387 18.49 1.71 6.09
CA GLY A 387 19.73 0.95 5.99
C GLY A 387 20.61 1.42 4.84
N PRO A 388 21.55 0.57 4.37
CA PRO A 388 22.38 0.91 3.22
C PRO A 388 21.54 0.98 1.94
N SER A 389 21.95 1.88 1.04
CA SER A 389 21.44 1.97 -0.33
C SER A 389 21.79 0.70 -1.10
N GLU A 390 20.95 0.35 -2.09
CA GLU A 390 21.27 -0.73 -3.03
C GLU A 390 22.47 -0.38 -3.92
N GLU A 391 22.76 0.91 -4.11
CA GLU A 391 23.87 1.39 -4.94
C GLU A 391 25.24 1.26 -4.23
N SER A 392 25.27 1.38 -2.89
CA SER A 392 26.51 1.36 -2.12
C SER A 392 26.24 1.16 -0.63
N GLU A 393 27.08 0.34 0.02
CA GLU A 393 27.06 0.12 1.47
C GLU A 393 27.50 1.34 2.29
N HIS A 394 28.15 2.32 1.67
CA HIS A 394 28.59 3.57 2.31
C HIS A 394 27.54 4.68 2.27
N LEU A 395 26.46 4.48 1.53
CA LEU A 395 25.35 5.42 1.42
C LEU A 395 24.17 4.86 2.20
N LEU A 396 23.61 5.61 3.13
CA LEU A 396 22.40 5.21 3.84
C LEU A 396 21.16 5.74 3.12
N VAL A 397 20.05 5.03 3.21
CA VAL A 397 18.73 5.48 2.80
C VAL A 397 17.80 5.58 4.00
N GLY A 398 16.92 6.56 3.97
CA GLY A 398 15.87 6.74 4.95
C GLY A 398 14.67 7.49 4.36
N ARG A 399 13.66 7.72 5.19
CA ARG A 399 12.46 8.48 4.81
C ARG A 399 12.10 9.50 5.88
N HIS A 400 11.73 10.69 5.46
CA HIS A 400 11.09 11.66 6.37
C HIS A 400 9.58 11.38 6.47
N GLU A 401 8.89 12.03 7.42
CA GLU A 401 7.46 11.79 7.67
C GLU A 401 6.54 12.03 6.45
N GLY A 402 7.04 12.70 5.40
CA GLY A 402 6.31 12.98 4.15
C GLY A 402 6.56 11.97 3.03
N GLN A 403 7.25 10.86 3.30
CA GLN A 403 7.56 9.83 2.31
C GLN A 403 7.01 8.48 2.76
N ALA A 404 6.04 7.96 2.03
CA ALA A 404 5.49 6.62 2.24
C ALA A 404 6.50 5.52 1.84
N PRO A 405 6.54 4.40 2.58
CA PRO A 405 7.41 3.28 2.25
C PRO A 405 7.08 2.71 0.87
N GLU A 406 8.09 2.39 0.07
CA GLU A 406 7.98 1.73 -1.25
C GLU A 406 7.17 2.51 -2.31
N ILE A 407 6.69 3.72 -2.02
CA ILE A 407 5.76 4.47 -2.87
C ILE A 407 6.33 5.83 -3.30
N ASP A 408 6.92 6.57 -2.34
CA ASP A 408 7.49 7.89 -2.59
C ASP A 408 9.03 7.82 -2.68
N GLY A 409 9.66 8.96 -2.94
CA GLY A 409 11.12 9.07 -2.95
C GLY A 409 11.76 8.86 -1.57
N GLN A 410 13.08 8.83 -1.54
CA GLN A 410 13.90 8.55 -0.36
C GLN A 410 14.74 9.76 0.06
N VAL A 411 15.37 9.66 1.21
CA VAL A 411 16.45 10.54 1.67
C VAL A 411 17.73 9.72 1.67
N TYR A 412 18.66 10.07 0.78
CA TYR A 412 20.01 9.54 0.77
C TYR A 412 20.86 10.31 1.78
N ILE A 413 21.52 9.57 2.68
CA ILE A 413 22.36 10.11 3.74
C ILE A 413 23.80 9.73 3.45
N ASN A 414 24.60 10.71 3.03
CA ASN A 414 25.98 10.50 2.57
C ASN A 414 27.05 10.97 3.58
N ASP A 415 26.64 11.58 4.69
CA ASP A 415 27.52 12.04 5.76
C ASP A 415 26.84 11.82 7.12
N GLY A 416 27.61 11.25 8.06
CA GLY A 416 27.16 10.86 9.39
C GLY A 416 26.89 9.36 9.56
N LEU A 417 26.75 8.93 10.82
CA LEU A 417 26.55 7.54 11.22
C LEU A 417 25.14 7.36 11.78
N ALA A 418 24.38 6.39 11.24
CA ALA A 418 23.09 5.97 11.76
C ALA A 418 22.81 4.50 11.41
N TYR A 419 21.85 3.87 12.09
CA TYR A 419 21.51 2.45 11.90
C TYR A 419 20.04 2.27 11.50
N PRO A 420 19.69 1.16 10.79
CA PRO A 420 18.29 0.85 10.46
C PRO A 420 17.36 0.91 11.68
N GLY A 421 16.21 1.55 11.54
CA GLY A 421 15.25 1.78 12.62
C GLY A 421 15.59 2.97 13.53
N GLU A 422 16.65 3.72 13.23
CA GLU A 422 16.95 4.97 13.91
C GLU A 422 16.17 6.15 13.35
N PHE A 423 15.67 7.00 14.24
CA PHE A 423 15.21 8.34 13.89
C PHE A 423 16.35 9.31 14.17
N VAL A 424 16.82 9.97 13.12
CA VAL A 424 17.90 10.96 13.19
C VAL A 424 17.41 12.28 12.62
N THR A 425 17.99 13.38 13.07
CA THR A 425 17.80 14.68 12.42
C THR A 425 18.88 14.85 11.38
N VAL A 426 18.46 15.09 10.15
CA VAL A 426 19.35 15.38 9.02
C VAL A 426 19.16 16.80 8.56
N GLU A 427 20.19 17.41 7.99
CA GLU A 427 20.09 18.63 7.20
C GLU A 427 20.13 18.27 5.72
N VAL A 428 19.12 18.68 4.95
CA VAL A 428 19.06 18.43 3.52
C VAL A 428 20.10 19.30 2.82
N THR A 429 21.04 18.68 2.11
CA THR A 429 22.12 19.36 1.39
C THR A 429 21.78 19.57 -0.07
N GLU A 430 21.07 18.62 -0.68
CA GLU A 430 20.68 18.66 -2.09
C GLU A 430 19.29 18.05 -2.31
N ALA A 431 18.69 18.36 -3.46
CA ALA A 431 17.36 17.91 -3.82
C ALA A 431 17.33 17.53 -5.31
N HIS A 432 16.85 16.32 -5.58
CA HIS A 432 16.53 15.81 -6.91
C HIS A 432 15.02 15.84 -7.16
N ASP A 433 14.60 15.32 -8.32
CA ASP A 433 13.22 15.39 -8.78
C ASP A 433 12.23 14.65 -7.86
N TYR A 434 12.68 13.65 -7.09
CA TYR A 434 11.86 12.91 -6.13
C TYR A 434 12.56 12.68 -4.80
N ASP A 435 13.88 12.51 -4.83
CA ASP A 435 14.74 12.19 -3.70
C ASP A 435 15.47 13.41 -3.12
N LEU A 436 15.95 13.26 -1.89
CA LEU A 436 16.75 14.26 -1.18
C LEU A 436 18.11 13.67 -0.85
N ILE A 437 19.13 14.52 -0.78
CA ILE A 437 20.44 14.18 -0.19
C ILE A 437 20.58 14.98 1.10
N ALA A 438 21.05 14.34 2.15
CA ALA A 438 21.17 14.94 3.46
C ALA A 438 22.39 14.42 4.24
N ARG A 439 22.75 15.16 5.29
CA ARG A 439 23.76 14.75 6.28
C ARG A 439 23.17 14.68 7.68
N VAL A 440 23.61 13.74 8.50
CA VAL A 440 23.17 13.64 9.90
C VAL A 440 23.75 14.82 10.68
N VAL A 441 22.88 15.57 11.36
CA VAL A 441 23.28 16.67 12.26
C VAL A 441 23.01 16.38 13.72
N GLU A 442 22.04 15.50 14.00
CA GLU A 442 21.75 15.04 15.35
C GLU A 442 21.32 13.58 15.31
N ARG A 443 21.96 12.77 16.14
CA ARG A 443 21.59 11.38 16.37
C ARG A 443 21.35 11.21 17.87
N PRO A 444 20.09 11.05 18.30
CA PRO A 444 19.77 10.77 19.70
C PRO A 444 20.53 9.53 20.17
N ASP A 445 21.03 9.54 21.42
CA ASP A 445 21.70 8.38 21.99
C ASP A 445 20.75 7.16 21.96
N PRO A 446 21.11 6.05 21.30
CA PRO A 446 20.27 4.86 21.24
C PRO A 446 19.86 4.34 22.63
N LYS A 447 20.66 4.60 23.67
CA LYS A 447 20.40 4.21 25.07
C LYS A 447 19.41 5.12 25.80
N GLN A 448 19.12 6.30 25.26
CA GLN A 448 18.14 7.25 25.81
C GLN A 448 16.73 7.02 25.28
N ARG A 449 16.54 6.06 24.37
CA ARG A 449 15.20 5.58 24.02
C ARG A 449 14.58 5.02 25.29
N ALA A 450 13.45 5.60 25.72
CA ALA A 450 12.60 5.03 26.74
C ALA A 450 11.94 3.75 26.18
N HIS A 451 12.75 2.70 26.01
CA HIS A 451 12.25 1.38 25.68
C HIS A 451 11.97 0.65 26.99
N THR A 452 10.70 0.31 27.21
CA THR A 452 10.35 -0.77 28.12
C THR A 452 11.18 -2.00 27.71
N PRO A 453 11.90 -2.67 28.62
CA PRO A 453 12.69 -3.85 28.28
C PRO A 453 11.83 -4.87 27.53
N ARG A 454 12.23 -5.23 26.31
CA ARG A 454 11.51 -6.17 25.45
C ARG A 454 12.18 -7.54 25.54
N GLU A 455 11.39 -8.60 25.67
CA GLU A 455 11.91 -9.94 25.39
C GLU A 455 12.38 -9.99 23.93
N ALA A 456 13.51 -10.66 23.67
CA ALA A 456 14.05 -10.75 22.32
C ALA A 456 13.04 -11.50 21.41
N PRO A 457 12.43 -10.84 20.42
CA PRO A 457 11.61 -11.57 19.46
C PRO A 457 12.51 -12.46 18.61
N PRO A 458 11.98 -13.53 17.99
CA PRO A 458 12.75 -14.33 17.04
C PRO A 458 13.42 -13.44 15.99
N ALA A 459 14.58 -13.88 15.51
CA ALA A 459 15.37 -13.14 14.52
C ALA A 459 14.48 -12.73 13.32
N PRO A 460 14.62 -11.49 12.81
CA PRO A 460 13.98 -11.16 11.55
C PRO A 460 14.59 -12.06 10.49
N VAL A 461 13.75 -12.70 9.68
CA VAL A 461 14.23 -13.27 8.44
C VAL A 461 14.56 -12.08 7.54
N PRO A 462 15.78 -11.96 6.98
CA PRO A 462 16.07 -10.93 6.00
C PRO A 462 15.20 -11.19 4.77
N LEU A 463 14.21 -10.33 4.53
CA LEU A 463 13.16 -10.53 3.55
C LEU A 463 13.41 -9.64 2.34
N LYS A 464 14.39 -10.03 1.50
CA LYS A 464 14.67 -9.34 0.23
C LYS A 464 13.80 -9.82 -0.94
N ALA A 465 12.97 -10.85 -0.77
CA ALA A 465 12.29 -11.52 -1.90
C ALA A 465 10.77 -11.73 -1.75
N MET A 466 10.07 -10.97 -0.90
CA MET A 466 8.62 -11.15 -0.72
C MET A 466 7.75 -10.29 -1.61
N VAL A 467 8.25 -9.14 -2.05
CA VAL A 467 7.54 -8.24 -2.96
C VAL A 467 8.50 -7.85 -4.06
N ARG A 468 8.17 -8.22 -5.30
CA ARG A 468 8.83 -7.65 -6.46
C ARG A 468 8.48 -6.16 -6.46
N PRO A 469 9.44 -5.23 -6.37
CA PRO A 469 9.13 -3.82 -6.59
C PRO A 469 8.48 -3.69 -7.97
N PRO A 470 7.46 -2.82 -8.14
CA PRO A 470 6.92 -2.56 -9.47
C PRO A 470 8.09 -2.19 -10.39
N GLU A 471 8.15 -2.81 -11.57
CA GLU A 471 9.22 -2.51 -12.52
C GLU A 471 9.37 -1.00 -12.70
N PRO A 472 10.62 -0.49 -12.79
CA PRO A 472 10.84 0.93 -12.97
C PRO A 472 10.02 1.38 -14.17
N ARG A 473 9.10 2.33 -13.91
CA ARG A 473 8.36 2.97 -14.98
C ARG A 473 9.40 3.56 -15.93
N PRO A 474 9.35 3.26 -17.24
CA PRO A 474 10.24 3.89 -18.19
C PRO A 474 10.14 5.42 -18.03
N GLU A 475 11.31 6.06 -17.99
CA GLU A 475 11.57 7.46 -17.62
C GLU A 475 10.62 8.50 -18.23
#